data_AF-A0A2N6VIE6-F1
#
_entry.id   AF-A0A2N6VIE6-F1
#
_cell.length_a   1.000
_cell.length_b   1.000
_cell.length_c   1.000
_cell.angle_alpha   90.00
_cell.angle_beta   90.00
_cell.angle_gamma   90.00
#
_symmetry.space_group_name_H-M   'P 1'
#
loop_
_entity.id
_entity.type
_entity.pdbx_description
1 polymer ?
#
loop_
_entity_poly.entity_id
_entity_poly.type
_entity_poly.pdbx_seq_one_letter_code
_entity_poly.pdbx_strand_id
1 'polypeptide(L)'
;MARHSDQPRRRISAFAVSSFLAFVLVLVTVVLPVPYMVETPGPVFNTLGKVKDTDKDVVEITGAKTYPTDGQLNMLTVGVVGGPDRHMSA
;
A
#
# COMPACT_ATOMS: atom_id res chain seq x y z
N MET A 1 32.54 -47.77 29.55
CA MET A 1 31.32 -47.19 28.96
C MET A 1 31.71 -46.21 27.86
N ALA A 2 31.82 -46.68 26.60
CA ALA A 2 32.21 -45.84 25.47
C ALA A 2 30.96 -45.25 24.80
N ARG A 3 30.79 -43.93 24.86
CA ARG A 3 29.73 -43.21 24.15
C ARG A 3 30.26 -42.91 22.75
N HIS A 4 30.01 -43.80 21.80
CA HIS A 4 30.40 -43.64 20.41
C HIS A 4 29.62 -42.46 19.82
N SER A 5 30.33 -41.39 19.50
CA SER A 5 29.77 -40.13 19.03
C SER A 5 29.51 -40.18 17.52
N ASP A 6 28.40 -40.81 17.12
CA ASP A 6 27.82 -40.62 15.78
C ASP A 6 27.13 -39.24 15.69
N GLN A 7 27.91 -38.17 15.74
CA GLN A 7 27.43 -36.79 15.67
C GLN A 7 27.69 -36.01 14.36
N PRO A 8 28.57 -36.37 13.40
CA PRO A 8 28.79 -35.52 12.23
C PRO A 8 27.67 -35.62 11.18
N ARG A 9 27.18 -36.84 10.88
CA ARG A 9 26.16 -37.06 9.84
C ARG A 9 24.79 -36.46 10.20
N ARG A 10 24.37 -36.58 11.46
CA ARG A 10 23.08 -36.04 11.93
C ARG A 10 23.07 -34.50 11.96
N ARG A 11 24.22 -33.88 12.23
CA ARG A 11 24.36 -32.41 12.18
C ARG A 11 24.31 -31.92 10.74
N ILE A 12 25.07 -32.54 9.83
CA ILE A 12 25.04 -32.19 8.40
C ILE A 12 23.64 -32.38 7.80
N SER A 13 22.95 -33.48 8.14
CA SER A 13 21.57 -33.69 7.69
C SER A 13 20.60 -32.64 8.27
N ALA A 14 20.78 -32.23 9.53
CA ALA A 14 19.96 -31.18 10.13
C ALA A 14 20.20 -29.82 9.45
N PHE A 15 21.45 -29.48 9.12
CA PHE A 15 21.76 -28.28 8.35
C PHE A 15 21.18 -28.33 6.93
N ALA A 16 21.31 -29.46 6.23
CA ALA A 16 20.76 -29.63 4.90
C ALA A 16 19.23 -29.47 4.88
N VAL A 17 18.54 -30.10 5.84
CA VAL A 17 17.07 -29.97 5.99
C VAL A 17 16.68 -28.53 6.34
N SER A 18 17.41 -27.88 7.25
CA SER A 18 17.17 -26.49 7.63
C SER A 18 17.37 -25.52 6.46
N SER A 19 18.44 -25.68 5.69
CA SER A 19 18.72 -24.87 4.49
C SER A 19 17.67 -25.08 3.41
N PHE A 20 17.24 -26.32 3.19
CA PHE A 20 16.16 -26.62 2.24
C PHE A 20 14.85 -25.98 2.67
N LEU A 21 14.47 -26.10 3.94
CA LEU A 21 13.25 -25.47 4.47
C LEU A 21 13.30 -23.95 4.36
N ALA A 22 14.44 -23.33 4.70
CA ALA A 22 14.63 -21.89 4.57
C ALA A 22 14.49 -21.43 3.11
N PHE A 23 15.07 -22.19 2.17
CA PHE A 23 14.95 -21.90 0.74
C PHE A 23 13.49 -21.97 0.26
N VAL A 24 12.74 -23.00 0.67
CA VAL A 24 11.32 -23.11 0.35
C VAL A 24 10.52 -21.94 0.91
N LEU A 25 10.78 -21.50 2.15
CA LEU A 25 10.10 -20.35 2.74
C LEU A 25 10.36 -19.05 1.97
N VAL A 26 11.59 -18.83 1.52
CA VAL A 26 11.94 -17.67 0.68
C VAL A 26 11.17 -17.71 -0.64
N LEU A 27 11.10 -18.87 -1.30
CA LEU A 27 10.33 -19.01 -2.53
C LEU A 27 8.84 -18.73 -2.32
N VAL A 28 8.26 -19.19 -1.22
CA VAL A 28 6.87 -18.93 -0.87
C VAL A 28 6.61 -17.42 -0.69
N THR A 29 7.51 -16.69 -0.02
CA THR A 29 7.37 -15.22 0.14
C THR A 29 7.37 -14.47 -1.19
N VAL A 30 8.13 -14.92 -2.18
CA VAL A 30 8.16 -14.29 -3.51
C VAL A 30 6.85 -14.49 -4.27
N VAL A 31 6.19 -15.63 -4.08
CA VAL A 31 4.93 -15.97 -4.80
C VAL A 31 3.70 -15.40 -4.09
N LEU A 32 3.76 -15.21 -2.76
CA LEU A 32 2.63 -14.67 -2.01
C LEU A 32 2.40 -13.18 -2.33
N PRO A 33 1.23 -12.80 -2.88
CA PRO A 33 0.90 -11.40 -3.08
C PRO A 33 0.78 -10.71 -1.73
N VAL A 34 1.63 -9.72 -1.52
CA VAL A 34 1.67 -8.91 -0.31
C VAL A 34 0.78 -7.69 -0.52
N PRO A 35 -0.16 -7.40 0.40
CA PRO A 35 -1.09 -6.28 0.25
C PRO A 35 -0.38 -4.96 0.54
N TYR A 36 0.40 -4.47 -0.40
CA TYR A 36 0.97 -3.12 -0.33
C TYR A 36 -0.08 -2.08 -0.72
N MET A 37 -0.11 -0.96 0.00
CA MET A 37 -0.79 0.25 -0.45
C MET A 37 0.24 1.21 -1.01
N VAL A 38 -0.05 1.74 -2.21
CA VAL A 38 0.67 2.89 -2.76
C VAL A 38 -0.22 4.10 -2.56
N GLU A 39 0.21 5.02 -1.69
CA GLU A 39 -0.43 6.32 -1.54
C GLU A 39 0.11 7.26 -2.62
N THR A 40 -0.79 7.71 -3.49
CA THR A 40 -0.46 8.71 -4.52
C THR A 40 -1.09 10.03 -4.11
N PRO A 41 -0.37 11.17 -4.24
CA PRO A 41 -0.95 12.49 -4.01
C PRO A 41 -2.16 12.68 -4.92
N GLY A 42 -3.31 12.98 -4.33
CA GLY A 42 -4.49 13.34 -5.10
C GLY A 42 -4.44 14.82 -5.52
N PRO A 43 -5.27 15.21 -6.50
CA PRO A 43 -5.37 16.60 -6.90
C PRO A 43 -5.86 17.51 -5.76
N VAL A 44 -5.38 18.75 -5.78
CA VAL A 44 -5.86 19.83 -4.91
C VAL A 44 -6.99 20.58 -5.62
N PHE A 45 -8.12 20.75 -4.93
CA PHE A 45 -9.28 21.49 -5.43
C PHE A 45 -9.51 22.77 -4.63
N ASN A 46 -9.76 23.89 -5.29
CA ASN A 46 -10.22 25.11 -4.63
C ASN A 46 -11.75 25.10 -4.53
N THR A 47 -12.30 24.95 -3.34
CA THR A 47 -13.75 24.82 -3.12
C THR A 47 -14.51 26.14 -3.28
N LEU A 48 -13.82 27.28 -3.25
CA LEU A 48 -14.39 28.61 -3.57
C LEU A 48 -14.41 28.91 -5.06
N GLY A 49 -13.81 28.02 -5.87
CA GLY A 49 -13.69 28.18 -7.31
C GLY A 49 -14.53 27.18 -8.09
N LYS A 50 -14.10 26.96 -9.33
CA LYS A 50 -14.76 26.05 -10.27
C LYS A 50 -14.05 24.71 -10.39
N VAL A 51 -14.81 23.67 -10.68
CA VAL A 51 -14.32 22.35 -11.06
C VAL A 51 -13.47 22.53 -12.31
N LYS A 52 -12.21 22.07 -12.23
CA LYS A 52 -11.32 22.02 -13.39
C LYS A 52 -12.05 21.31 -14.54
N ASP A 53 -12.06 21.95 -15.70
CA ASP A 53 -12.60 21.41 -16.96
C ASP A 53 -14.14 21.39 -17.11
N THR A 54 -14.92 21.82 -16.11
CA THR A 54 -16.41 21.78 -16.19
C THR A 54 -17.08 23.15 -16.02
N ASP A 55 -16.34 24.22 -15.69
CA ASP A 55 -16.83 25.60 -15.44
C ASP A 55 -17.98 25.72 -14.38
N LYS A 56 -18.30 24.62 -13.71
CA LYS A 56 -19.25 24.54 -12.60
C LYS A 56 -18.57 24.85 -11.29
N ASP A 57 -19.27 25.47 -10.37
CA ASP A 57 -18.75 25.77 -9.03
C ASP A 57 -18.53 24.46 -8.25
N VAL A 58 -17.44 24.38 -7.47
CA VAL A 58 -17.14 23.19 -6.65
C VAL A 58 -18.17 23.01 -5.53
N VAL A 59 -18.67 24.12 -4.99
CA VAL A 59 -19.76 24.15 -4.01
C VAL A 59 -20.79 25.20 -4.44
N GLU A 60 -22.04 24.79 -4.56
CA GLU A 60 -23.16 25.68 -4.84
C GLU A 60 -23.93 25.97 -3.54
N ILE A 61 -24.13 27.25 -3.23
CA ILE A 61 -24.85 27.70 -2.02
C ILE A 61 -26.21 28.26 -2.46
N THR A 62 -27.30 27.68 -1.96
CA THR A 62 -28.66 28.15 -2.20
C THR A 62 -29.27 28.74 -0.93
N GLY A 63 -30.09 29.80 -1.07
CA GLY A 63 -30.82 30.41 0.06
C GLY A 63 -30.00 31.31 1.00
N ALA A 64 -28.73 31.57 0.69
CA ALA A 64 -27.88 32.49 1.45
C ALA A 64 -27.09 33.43 0.52
N LYS A 65 -26.80 34.64 0.99
CA LYS A 65 -25.97 35.61 0.26
C LYS A 65 -24.50 35.22 0.39
N THR A 66 -23.80 35.11 -0.73
CA THR A 66 -22.35 34.91 -0.81
C THR A 66 -21.63 36.23 -1.10
N TYR A 67 -20.33 36.26 -0.84
CA TYR A 67 -19.47 37.43 -1.02
C TYR A 67 -18.27 37.05 -1.88
N PRO A 68 -17.78 37.96 -2.76
CA PRO A 68 -16.58 37.71 -3.54
C PRO A 68 -15.36 37.58 -2.62
N THR A 69 -14.49 36.63 -2.94
CA THR A 69 -13.26 36.37 -2.20
C THR A 69 -12.09 36.21 -3.17
N ASP A 70 -10.95 36.84 -2.87
CA ASP A 70 -9.73 36.70 -3.70
C ASP A 70 -8.84 35.52 -3.27
N GLY A 71 -9.24 34.81 -2.21
CA GLY A 71 -8.50 33.71 -1.62
C GLY A 71 -8.79 32.33 -2.23
N GLN A 72 -8.17 31.31 -1.67
CA GLN A 72 -8.38 29.91 -2.02
C GLN A 72 -8.67 29.09 -0.77
N LEU A 73 -9.65 28.18 -0.86
CA LEU A 73 -9.91 27.17 0.16
C LEU A 73 -9.59 25.80 -0.44
N ASN A 74 -8.42 25.28 -0.11
CA ASN A 74 -7.89 24.08 -0.74
C ASN A 74 -8.40 22.82 -0.04
N MET A 75 -9.08 21.96 -0.79
CA MET A 75 -9.39 20.59 -0.43
C MET A 75 -8.30 19.66 -0.98
N LEU A 76 -7.62 18.97 -0.07
CA LEU A 76 -6.62 17.96 -0.40
C LEU A 76 -7.31 16.61 -0.58
N THR A 77 -6.95 15.89 -1.64
CA THR A 77 -7.39 14.50 -1.83
C THR A 77 -6.18 13.58 -1.81
N VAL A 78 -6.39 12.33 -1.39
CA VAL A 78 -5.37 11.28 -1.47
C VAL A 78 -5.92 10.13 -2.30
N GLY A 79 -5.12 9.67 -3.26
CA GLY A 79 -5.45 8.50 -4.06
C GLY A 79 -4.91 7.25 -3.38
N VAL A 80 -5.81 6.34 -2.98
CA VAL A 80 -5.42 5.03 -2.44
C VAL A 80 -5.54 3.99 -3.55
N VAL A 81 -4.40 3.44 -3.94
CA VAL A 81 -4.27 2.40 -4.96
C VAL A 81 -3.66 1.17 -4.27
N GLY A 82 -4.51 0.18 -3.99
CA GLY A 82 -4.14 -1.11 -3.37
C GLY A 82 -4.90 -1.34 -2.07
N GLY A 83 -4.57 -2.42 -1.37
CA GLY A 83 -5.14 -2.77 -0.06
C GLY A 83 -5.64 -4.23 0.03
N PRO A 84 -5.92 -4.74 1.25
CA PRO A 84 -6.37 -6.13 1.46
C PRO A 84 -7.60 -6.52 0.62
N ASP A 85 -8.47 -5.55 0.32
CA ASP A 85 -9.68 -5.74 -0.49
C ASP A 85 -9.52 -5.31 -1.96
N ARG A 86 -8.36 -4.75 -2.36
CA ARG A 86 -8.11 -4.25 -3.72
C ARG A 86 -6.77 -4.77 -4.24
N HIS A 87 -6.81 -6.00 -4.76
CA HIS A 87 -5.67 -6.59 -5.47
C HIS A 87 -5.36 -5.77 -6.72
N MET A 88 -4.13 -5.26 -6.79
CA MET A 88 -3.54 -4.70 -8.01
C MET A 88 -3.14 -5.88 -8.91
N SER A 89 -3.97 -6.21 -9.90
CA SER A 89 -3.54 -7.09 -10.99
C SER A 89 -2.79 -6.25 -12.02
N ALA A 90 -1.47 -6.46 -12.11
CA ALA A 90 -0.60 -5.87 -13.12
C ALA A 90 -0.84 -6.48 -14.50
#